data_AF-A0A433CW64-F1
#
_entry.id   AF-A0A433CW64-F1
#
_cell.length_a   1.000
_cell.length_b   1.000
_cell.length_c   1.000
_cell.angle_alpha   90.00
_cell.angle_beta   90.00
_cell.angle_gamma   90.00
#
_symmetry.space_group_name_H-M   'P 1'
#
loop_
_entity.id
_entity.type
_entity.pdbx_description
1 polymer ?
#
loop_
_entity_poly.entity_id
_entity_poly.type
_entity_poly.pdbx_seq_one_letter_code
_entity_poly.pdbx_strand_id
1 'polypeptide(L)'
;MGAQWYDGNISLPGCDKNMPGVLIAMGRLNRPSLMVYGGTIRPGKSCAGDTLDIVSAFQAYGEFVAGSINEEKRYEIIRNACPGAGACGGMYTANTMASATEAMGMTLPYSSSTPATHPDKIKECLDAGTAIRTLLERDIKPRDIMTRKAFENAMVLTMVLGGSTNAVLHLLAIARSVGVTLTIDDFQTVSDRIPFLADLKP
;
A
#
# COMPACT_ATOMS: atom_id res chain seq x y z
N MET A 1 7.35 -4.66 -21.15
CA MET A 1 8.10 -3.39 -21.16
C MET A 1 9.35 -3.44 -22.04
N GLY A 2 10.44 -4.10 -21.64
CA GLY A 2 11.68 -4.13 -22.42
C GLY A 2 11.54 -4.79 -23.80
N ALA A 3 11.01 -6.02 -23.84
CA ALA A 3 10.85 -6.77 -25.10
C ALA A 3 9.78 -6.17 -26.03
N GLN A 4 8.67 -5.71 -25.47
CA GLN A 4 7.51 -5.23 -26.25
C GLN A 4 7.54 -3.73 -26.57
N TRP A 5 8.61 -3.02 -26.17
CA TRP A 5 8.80 -1.60 -26.48
C TRP A 5 7.66 -0.66 -26.03
N TYR A 6 6.86 -1.04 -25.04
CA TYR A 6 5.79 -0.18 -24.52
C TYR A 6 6.32 1.16 -23.96
N ASP A 7 5.69 2.26 -24.35
CA ASP A 7 6.16 3.61 -24.03
C ASP A 7 5.90 4.01 -22.57
N GLY A 8 4.85 3.47 -21.94
CA GLY A 8 4.48 3.76 -20.56
C GLY A 8 3.87 2.57 -19.83
N ASN A 9 3.70 2.70 -18.52
CA ASN A 9 3.19 1.61 -17.66
C ASN A 9 2.22 2.11 -16.59
N ILE A 10 1.01 1.56 -16.58
CA ILE A 10 0.09 1.63 -15.45
C ILE A 10 0.11 0.26 -14.78
N SER A 11 0.50 0.20 -13.51
CA SER A 11 0.50 -1.04 -12.74
C SER A 11 -0.64 -1.08 -11.74
N LEU A 12 -1.26 -2.26 -11.58
CA LEU A 12 -2.44 -2.49 -10.74
C LEU A 12 -2.15 -3.47 -9.58
N PRO A 13 -1.25 -3.15 -8.63
CA PRO A 13 -0.96 -4.04 -7.50
C PRO A 13 -2.07 -3.98 -6.43
N GLY A 14 -2.30 -5.10 -5.74
CA GLY A 14 -3.36 -5.20 -4.72
C GLY A 14 -2.97 -5.92 -3.43
N CYS A 15 -1.75 -6.43 -3.32
CA CYS A 15 -1.29 -7.14 -2.12
C CYS A 15 0.15 -6.76 -1.78
N ASP A 16 0.46 -6.80 -0.48
CA ASP A 16 1.71 -6.47 0.20
C ASP A 16 2.95 -6.28 -0.72
N LYS A 17 3.47 -7.36 -1.30
CA LYS A 17 4.73 -7.34 -2.07
C LYS A 17 4.60 -6.82 -3.50
N ASN A 18 3.38 -6.68 -4.01
CA ASN A 18 3.14 -6.23 -5.39
C ASN A 18 3.53 -4.75 -5.55
N MET A 19 3.14 -3.88 -4.61
CA MET A 19 3.41 -2.44 -4.66
C MET A 19 4.91 -2.13 -4.80
N PRO A 20 5.82 -2.62 -3.93
CA PRO A 20 7.25 -2.39 -4.12
C PRO A 20 7.79 -3.04 -5.40
N GLY A 21 7.27 -4.21 -5.79
CA GLY A 21 7.69 -4.89 -7.02
C GLY A 21 7.47 -4.05 -8.28
N VAL A 22 6.29 -3.42 -8.41
CA VAL A 22 5.98 -2.58 -9.57
C VAL A 22 6.77 -1.28 -9.56
N LEU A 23 6.97 -0.66 -8.39
CA LEU A 23 7.77 0.57 -8.27
C LEU A 23 9.24 0.36 -8.61
N ILE A 24 9.83 -0.77 -8.16
CA ILE A 24 11.19 -1.15 -8.54
C ILE A 24 11.31 -1.35 -10.05
N ALA A 25 10.31 -1.96 -10.69
CA ALA A 25 10.29 -2.12 -12.14
C ALA A 25 10.19 -0.78 -12.87
N MET A 26 9.32 0.13 -12.42
CA MET A 26 9.18 1.49 -12.95
C MET A 26 10.50 2.27 -12.85
N GLY A 27 11.16 2.23 -11.68
CA GLY A 27 12.43 2.93 -11.47
C GLY A 27 13.58 2.42 -12.35
N ARG A 28 13.64 1.10 -12.57
CA ARG A 28 14.63 0.46 -13.46
C ARG A 28 14.42 0.80 -14.92
N LEU A 29 13.17 0.76 -15.39
CA LEU A 29 12.83 1.06 -16.78
C LEU A 29 12.89 2.56 -17.07
N ASN A 30 12.60 3.39 -16.07
CA ASN A 30 12.52 4.83 -16.15
C ASN A 30 11.72 5.32 -17.37
N ARG A 31 10.58 4.69 -17.65
CA ARG A 31 9.59 5.14 -18.64
C ARG A 31 8.40 5.76 -17.90
N PRO A 32 7.67 6.73 -18.48
CA PRO A 32 6.48 7.30 -17.86
C PRO A 32 5.57 6.23 -17.26
N SER A 33 5.33 6.30 -15.96
CA SER A 33 4.63 5.25 -15.22
C SER A 33 3.86 5.80 -14.02
N LEU A 34 2.74 5.16 -13.69
CA LEU A 34 2.05 5.35 -12.42
C LEU A 34 1.49 4.04 -11.88
N MET A 35 1.24 3.99 -10.58
CA MET A 35 0.62 2.88 -9.89
C MET A 35 -0.82 3.23 -9.51
N VAL A 36 -1.74 2.29 -9.67
CA VAL A 36 -3.12 2.36 -9.16
C VAL A 36 -3.27 1.25 -8.13
N TYR A 37 -3.40 1.60 -6.85
CA TYR A 37 -3.58 0.59 -5.80
C TYR A 37 -4.96 -0.06 -5.90
N GLY A 38 -5.02 -1.39 -5.78
CA GLY A 38 -6.28 -2.15 -5.84
C GLY A 38 -7.29 -1.81 -4.74
N GLY A 39 -6.85 -1.19 -3.64
CA GLY A 39 -7.70 -0.75 -2.55
C GLY A 39 -7.79 -1.74 -1.38
N THR A 40 -8.15 -1.20 -0.22
CA THR A 40 -8.33 -1.99 1.01
C THR A 40 -9.64 -2.77 0.99
N ILE A 41 -9.65 -3.94 1.64
CA ILE A 41 -10.86 -4.70 1.95
C ILE A 41 -11.71 -3.93 2.96
N ARG A 42 -13.04 -4.11 2.91
CA ARG A 42 -13.93 -3.66 3.98
C ARG A 42 -13.83 -4.60 5.18
N PRO A 43 -14.01 -4.10 6.41
CA PRO A 43 -14.00 -4.99 7.58
C PRO A 43 -15.18 -5.96 7.54
N GLY A 44 -14.94 -7.17 8.02
CA GLY A 44 -15.94 -8.19 8.27
C GLY A 44 -16.80 -7.86 9.48
N LYS A 45 -17.88 -8.62 9.67
CA LYS A 45 -18.79 -8.49 10.81
C LYS A 45 -19.12 -9.85 11.39
N SER A 46 -18.96 -9.98 12.71
CA SER A 46 -19.41 -11.17 13.42
C SER A 46 -20.94 -11.23 13.44
N CYS A 47 -21.51 -12.40 13.74
CA CYS A 47 -22.95 -12.54 13.98
C CYS A 47 -23.45 -11.66 15.14
N ALA A 48 -22.58 -11.28 16.08
CA ALA A 48 -22.88 -10.38 17.18
C ALA A 48 -22.66 -8.89 16.85
N GLY A 49 -22.15 -8.58 15.64
CA GLY A 49 -21.91 -7.21 15.16
C GLY A 49 -20.47 -6.69 15.35
N ASP A 50 -19.59 -7.49 15.96
CA ASP A 50 -18.18 -7.13 16.16
C ASP A 50 -17.47 -6.94 14.82
N THR A 51 -16.55 -6.00 14.77
CA THR A 51 -15.73 -5.76 13.58
C THR A 51 -14.63 -6.81 13.48
N LEU A 52 -14.62 -7.56 12.39
CA LEU A 52 -13.64 -8.62 12.13
C LEU A 52 -12.69 -8.23 10.99
N ASP A 53 -11.49 -8.80 11.02
CA ASP A 53 -10.53 -8.78 9.93
C ASP A 53 -9.65 -10.04 9.96
N ILE A 54 -8.60 -10.05 9.13
CA ILE A 54 -7.66 -11.18 9.06
C ILE A 54 -6.95 -11.46 10.39
N VAL A 55 -6.71 -10.45 11.23
CA VAL A 55 -6.10 -10.64 12.56
C VAL A 55 -7.08 -11.31 13.49
N SER A 56 -8.38 -11.00 13.41
CA SER A 56 -9.42 -11.76 14.13
C SER A 56 -9.36 -13.25 13.78
N ALA A 57 -9.19 -13.60 12.50
CA ALA A 57 -9.06 -14.99 12.08
C ALA A 57 -7.78 -15.66 12.61
N PHE A 58 -6.66 -14.93 12.68
CA PHE A 58 -5.43 -15.44 13.30
C PHE A 58 -5.58 -15.68 14.81
N GLN A 59 -6.18 -14.72 15.52
CA GLN A 59 -6.38 -14.77 16.97
C GLN A 59 -7.36 -15.87 17.39
N ALA A 60 -8.40 -16.11 16.59
CA ALA A 60 -9.44 -17.09 16.89
C ALA A 60 -8.90 -18.51 17.17
N TYR A 61 -7.80 -18.92 16.53
CA TYR A 61 -7.19 -20.21 16.85
C TYR A 61 -6.57 -20.23 18.25
N GLY A 62 -5.87 -19.16 18.64
CA GLY A 62 -5.29 -19.02 19.97
C GLY A 62 -6.37 -18.97 21.06
N GLU A 63 -7.42 -18.21 20.85
CA GLU A 63 -8.57 -18.12 21.76
C GLU A 63 -9.29 -19.46 21.93
N PHE A 64 -9.41 -20.24 20.85
CA PHE A 64 -9.99 -21.58 20.89
C PHE A 64 -9.15 -22.55 21.71
N VAL A 65 -7.82 -22.58 21.48
CA VAL A 65 -6.90 -23.43 22.24
C VAL A 65 -6.88 -23.04 23.73
N ALA A 66 -7.01 -21.76 24.04
CA ALA A 66 -7.12 -21.25 25.41
C ALA A 66 -8.49 -21.52 26.07
N GLY A 67 -9.48 -22.02 25.32
CA GLY A 67 -10.84 -22.25 25.82
C GLY A 67 -11.69 -20.99 25.98
N SER A 68 -11.24 -19.83 25.47
CA SER A 68 -11.99 -18.57 25.51
C SER A 68 -13.14 -18.53 24.51
N ILE A 69 -13.02 -19.26 23.40
CA ILE A 69 -14.09 -19.45 22.42
C ILE A 69 -14.26 -20.93 22.09
N ASN A 70 -15.45 -21.32 21.61
CA ASN A 70 -15.71 -22.67 21.11
C ASN A 70 -15.45 -22.77 19.58
N GLU A 71 -15.52 -23.99 19.05
CA GLU A 71 -15.29 -24.26 17.62
C GLU A 71 -16.30 -23.54 16.71
N GLU A 72 -17.55 -23.43 17.13
CA GLU A 72 -18.61 -22.73 16.39
C GLU A 72 -18.27 -21.25 16.23
N LYS A 73 -17.85 -20.59 17.31
CA LYS A 73 -17.42 -19.19 17.29
C LYS A 73 -16.15 -18.99 16.47
N ARG A 74 -15.18 -19.91 16.57
CA ARG A 74 -13.96 -19.89 15.75
C ARG A 74 -14.30 -19.96 14.26
N TYR A 75 -15.16 -20.91 13.87
CA TYR A 75 -15.61 -21.08 12.49
C TYR A 75 -16.34 -19.83 11.98
N GLU A 76 -17.20 -19.24 12.80
CA GLU A 76 -17.93 -18.00 12.48
C GLU A 76 -16.98 -16.83 12.19
N ILE A 77 -15.98 -16.60 13.05
CA ILE A 77 -14.96 -15.56 12.85
C ILE A 77 -14.24 -15.77 11.50
N ILE A 78 -13.81 -17.00 11.21
CA ILE A 78 -13.08 -17.33 9.97
C ILE A 78 -13.93 -17.06 8.73
N ARG A 79 -15.22 -17.41 8.76
CA ARG A 79 -16.12 -17.23 7.61
C ARG A 79 -16.48 -15.77 7.35
N ASN A 80 -16.41 -14.92 8.37
CA ASN A 80 -16.85 -13.53 8.28
C ASN A 80 -15.70 -12.49 8.24
N ALA A 81 -14.46 -12.88 8.55
CA ALA A 81 -13.30 -11.97 8.61
C ALA A 81 -12.97 -11.24 7.30
N CYS A 82 -13.21 -11.87 6.15
CA CYS A 82 -12.85 -11.35 4.83
C CYS A 82 -14.09 -11.27 3.92
N PRO A 83 -14.88 -10.18 3.97
CA PRO A 83 -16.19 -10.10 3.33
C PRO A 83 -16.16 -9.88 1.81
N GLY A 84 -14.99 -9.71 1.20
CA GLY A 84 -14.88 -9.43 -0.23
C GLY A 84 -13.46 -9.14 -0.70
N ALA A 85 -13.34 -8.46 -1.84
CA ALA A 85 -12.05 -8.12 -2.43
C ALA A 85 -11.35 -6.95 -1.71
N GLY A 86 -10.02 -6.94 -1.80
CA GLY A 86 -9.14 -5.87 -1.31
C GLY A 86 -7.98 -6.40 -0.46
N ALA A 87 -6.99 -5.55 -0.22
CA ALA A 87 -5.87 -5.89 0.68
C ALA A 87 -6.30 -5.87 2.15
N CYS A 88 -5.44 -6.35 3.06
CA CYS A 88 -5.71 -6.34 4.49
C CYS A 88 -6.04 -4.93 5.02
N GLY A 89 -7.06 -4.82 5.88
CA GLY A 89 -7.68 -3.55 6.28
C GLY A 89 -6.87 -2.64 7.22
N GLY A 90 -6.04 -3.22 8.09
CA GLY A 90 -5.19 -2.46 9.02
C GLY A 90 -4.01 -1.76 8.34
N MET A 91 -3.23 -1.02 9.13
CA MET A 91 -2.03 -0.34 8.64
C MET A 91 -0.82 -1.29 8.50
N TYR A 92 -1.06 -2.45 7.86
CA TYR A 92 -0.01 -3.41 7.50
C TYR A 92 0.71 -2.97 6.22
N THR A 93 1.65 -3.79 5.75
CA THR A 93 2.51 -3.45 4.61
C THR A 93 1.73 -3.00 3.37
N ALA A 94 0.56 -3.58 3.08
CA ALA A 94 -0.21 -3.20 1.90
C ALA A 94 -0.66 -1.74 1.94
N ASN A 95 -1.37 -1.35 2.99
CA ASN A 95 -1.84 0.03 3.17
C ASN A 95 -0.67 0.99 3.46
N THR A 96 0.35 0.57 4.22
CA THR A 96 1.57 1.38 4.42
C THR A 96 2.25 1.70 3.10
N MET A 97 2.48 0.70 2.24
CA MET A 97 3.12 0.92 0.95
C MET A 97 2.23 1.71 0.00
N ALA A 98 0.91 1.51 0.01
CA ALA A 98 0.00 2.32 -0.78
C ALA A 98 0.09 3.80 -0.39
N SER A 99 -0.02 4.12 0.90
CA SER A 99 0.09 5.49 1.41
C SER A 99 1.47 6.10 1.15
N ALA A 100 2.54 5.36 1.40
CA ALA A 100 3.91 5.80 1.10
C ALA A 100 4.10 6.10 -0.40
N THR A 101 3.47 5.33 -1.28
CA THR A 101 3.55 5.54 -2.74
C THR A 101 2.81 6.79 -3.18
N GLU A 102 1.65 7.06 -2.57
CA GLU A 102 0.89 8.29 -2.81
C GLU A 102 1.66 9.53 -2.33
N ALA A 103 2.25 9.49 -1.14
CA ALA A 103 3.12 10.55 -0.62
C ALA A 103 4.37 10.81 -1.47
N MET A 104 4.87 9.77 -2.13
CA MET A 104 5.99 9.87 -3.08
C MET A 104 5.56 10.47 -4.42
N GLY A 105 4.25 10.50 -4.73
CA GLY A 105 3.70 11.02 -5.98
C GLY A 105 3.62 10.00 -7.12
N MET A 106 3.71 8.69 -6.81
CA MET A 106 3.67 7.63 -7.82
C MET A 106 2.27 7.04 -8.05
N THR A 107 1.26 7.55 -7.34
CA THR A 107 -0.17 7.31 -7.60
C THR A 107 -0.91 8.63 -7.76
N LEU A 108 -2.13 8.57 -8.30
CA LEU A 108 -3.06 9.69 -8.16
C LEU A 108 -3.48 9.86 -6.69
N PRO A 109 -3.90 11.08 -6.28
CA PRO A 109 -4.49 11.29 -4.96
C PRO A 109 -5.68 10.36 -4.71
N TYR A 110 -5.86 9.96 -3.45
CA TYR A 110 -6.89 9.02 -2.95
C TYR A 110 -6.71 7.55 -3.36
N SER A 111 -5.66 7.21 -4.11
CA SER A 111 -5.39 5.83 -4.52
C SER A 111 -5.24 4.90 -3.32
N SER A 112 -4.53 5.38 -2.29
CA SER A 112 -4.21 4.61 -1.09
C SER A 112 -5.37 4.41 -0.12
N SER A 113 -6.38 5.28 -0.17
CA SER A 113 -7.49 5.30 0.79
C SER A 113 -8.81 4.75 0.25
N THR A 114 -9.00 4.74 -1.08
CA THR A 114 -10.25 4.28 -1.70
C THR A 114 -10.41 2.76 -1.58
N PRO A 115 -11.46 2.23 -0.92
CA PRO A 115 -11.66 0.79 -0.79
C PRO A 115 -11.83 0.09 -2.13
N ALA A 116 -11.43 -1.18 -2.21
CA ALA A 116 -11.41 -1.95 -3.47
C ALA A 116 -12.80 -2.05 -4.13
N THR A 117 -13.86 -2.10 -3.32
CA THR A 117 -15.25 -2.20 -3.80
C THR A 117 -15.96 -0.85 -3.93
N HIS A 118 -15.25 0.27 -3.70
CA HIS A 118 -15.84 1.59 -3.85
C HIS A 118 -15.92 2.00 -5.33
N PRO A 119 -17.02 2.61 -5.81
CA PRO A 119 -17.14 3.04 -7.21
C PRO A 119 -16.02 3.97 -7.68
N ASP A 120 -15.49 4.80 -6.78
CA ASP A 120 -14.37 5.70 -7.10
C ASP A 120 -13.09 4.97 -7.49
N LYS A 121 -12.92 3.69 -7.11
CA LYS A 121 -11.77 2.90 -7.55
C LYS A 121 -11.83 2.63 -9.05
N ILE A 122 -13.03 2.37 -9.59
CA ILE A 122 -13.24 2.21 -11.04
C ILE A 122 -12.99 3.55 -11.75
N LYS A 123 -13.47 4.66 -11.16
CA LYS A 123 -13.22 6.00 -11.67
C LYS A 123 -11.71 6.31 -11.75
N GLU A 124 -10.96 6.02 -10.70
CA GLU A 124 -9.50 6.19 -10.67
C GLU A 124 -8.81 5.39 -11.79
N CYS A 125 -9.23 4.15 -12.04
CA CYS A 125 -8.69 3.34 -13.15
C CYS A 125 -8.91 4.01 -14.52
N LEU A 126 -10.02 4.73 -14.71
CA LEU A 126 -10.27 5.50 -15.93
C LEU A 126 -9.43 6.78 -15.97
N ASP A 127 -9.35 7.50 -14.85
CA ASP A 127 -8.56 8.74 -14.71
C ASP A 127 -7.05 8.49 -14.93
N ALA A 128 -6.56 7.29 -14.61
CA ALA A 128 -5.19 6.86 -14.87
C ALA A 128 -4.79 6.93 -16.36
N GLY A 129 -5.75 6.76 -17.28
CA GLY A 129 -5.53 6.91 -18.72
C GLY A 129 -5.17 8.35 -19.12
N THR A 130 -5.87 9.33 -18.54
CA THR A 130 -5.54 10.75 -18.74
C THR A 130 -4.19 11.10 -18.11
N ALA A 131 -3.94 10.58 -16.91
CA ALA A 131 -2.68 10.82 -16.19
C ALA A 131 -1.46 10.28 -16.95
N ILE A 132 -1.49 9.02 -17.41
CA ILE A 132 -0.36 8.43 -18.15
C ILE A 132 -0.10 9.18 -19.46
N ARG A 133 -1.17 9.66 -20.13
CA ARG A 133 -1.02 10.47 -21.33
C ARG A 133 -0.27 11.76 -21.05
N THR A 134 -0.62 12.48 -19.98
CA THR A 134 0.10 13.70 -19.57
C THR A 134 1.56 13.41 -19.23
N LEU A 135 1.84 12.29 -18.55
CA LEU A 135 3.22 11.89 -18.25
C LEU A 135 4.02 11.60 -19.52
N LEU A 136 3.41 10.96 -20.53
CA LEU A 136 4.03 10.69 -21.83
C LEU A 136 4.28 11.98 -22.62
N GLU A 137 3.28 12.86 -22.75
CA GLU A 137 3.39 14.13 -23.47
C GLU A 137 4.47 15.06 -22.90
N ARG A 138 4.68 15.00 -21.58
CA ARG A 138 5.68 15.82 -20.86
C ARG A 138 6.99 15.08 -20.58
N ASP A 139 7.09 13.81 -20.98
CA ASP A 139 8.20 12.92 -20.66
C ASP A 139 8.58 12.92 -19.16
N ILE A 140 7.57 12.92 -18.28
CA ILE A 140 7.76 12.84 -16.83
C ILE A 140 7.93 11.37 -16.45
N LYS A 141 9.11 11.04 -15.90
CA LYS A 141 9.53 9.66 -15.62
C LYS A 141 9.63 9.40 -14.11
N PRO A 142 9.68 8.12 -13.70
CA PRO A 142 9.79 7.75 -12.30
C PRO A 142 10.99 8.37 -11.56
N ARG A 143 12.14 8.59 -12.21
CA ARG A 143 13.29 9.28 -11.58
C ARG A 143 13.09 10.78 -11.40
N ASP A 144 12.18 11.39 -12.14
CA ASP A 144 11.80 12.80 -11.96
C ASP A 144 10.87 12.96 -10.73
N ILE A 145 10.13 11.91 -10.38
CA ILE A 145 9.16 11.88 -9.27
C ILE A 145 9.81 11.35 -7.97
N MET A 146 10.42 10.16 -8.03
CA MET A 146 11.01 9.45 -6.89
C MET A 146 12.36 10.03 -6.48
N THR A 147 12.36 11.31 -6.10
CA THR A 147 13.53 12.05 -5.62
C THR A 147 13.79 11.76 -4.14
N ARG A 148 14.96 12.18 -3.63
CA ARG A 148 15.27 12.09 -2.18
C ARG A 148 14.19 12.73 -1.30
N LYS A 149 13.62 13.87 -1.73
CA LYS A 149 12.52 14.54 -1.02
C LYS A 149 11.23 13.71 -1.05
N ALA A 150 10.93 13.03 -2.15
CA ALA A 150 9.76 12.17 -2.27
C ALA A 150 9.86 10.94 -1.34
N PHE A 151 11.05 10.33 -1.22
CA PHE A 151 11.29 9.29 -0.22
C PHE A 151 11.17 9.82 1.21
N GLU A 152 11.60 11.05 1.48
CA GLU A 152 11.40 11.68 2.78
C GLU A 152 9.92 11.86 3.11
N ASN A 153 9.11 12.33 2.16
CA ASN A 153 7.65 12.42 2.32
C ASN A 153 7.02 11.06 2.62
N ALA A 154 7.46 10.00 1.92
CA ALA A 154 7.00 8.64 2.15
C ALA A 154 7.35 8.13 3.56
N MET A 155 8.57 8.41 4.04
CA MET A 155 8.98 8.08 5.42
C MET A 155 8.16 8.87 6.45
N VAL A 156 7.97 10.18 6.25
CA VAL A 156 7.16 11.02 7.15
C VAL A 156 5.76 10.45 7.28
N LEU A 157 5.08 10.16 6.16
CA LEU A 157 3.73 9.62 6.21
C LEU A 157 3.69 8.22 6.85
N THR A 158 4.72 7.41 6.61
CA THR A 158 4.85 6.10 7.29
C THR A 158 4.89 6.25 8.81
N MET A 159 5.64 7.22 9.35
CA MET A 159 5.70 7.47 10.79
C MET A 159 4.39 8.02 11.35
N VAL A 160 3.78 8.98 10.66
CA VAL A 160 2.46 9.55 11.04
C VAL A 160 1.40 8.47 11.17
N LEU A 161 1.40 7.50 10.25
CA LEU A 161 0.41 6.43 10.19
C LEU A 161 0.71 5.23 11.09
N GLY A 162 1.89 5.16 11.72
CA GLY A 162 2.33 3.96 12.45
C GLY A 162 2.52 2.76 11.50
N GLY A 163 3.06 3.02 10.31
CA GLY A 163 3.19 2.05 9.24
C GLY A 163 4.07 0.84 9.55
N SER A 164 3.85 -0.24 8.81
CA SER A 164 4.61 -1.48 8.90
C SER A 164 6.12 -1.27 8.74
N THR A 165 6.91 -1.94 9.58
CA THR A 165 8.39 -1.94 9.49
C THR A 165 8.91 -2.48 8.16
N ASN A 166 8.12 -3.28 7.43
CA ASN A 166 8.45 -3.73 6.07
C ASN A 166 8.65 -2.56 5.08
N ALA A 167 8.06 -1.39 5.37
CA ALA A 167 8.27 -0.18 4.57
C ALA A 167 9.75 0.21 4.47
N VAL A 168 10.55 -0.05 5.51
CA VAL A 168 12.00 0.19 5.49
C VAL A 168 12.66 -0.62 4.37
N LEU A 169 12.42 -1.93 4.33
CA LEU A 169 12.98 -2.82 3.32
C LEU A 169 12.56 -2.41 1.90
N HIS A 170 11.29 -2.07 1.75
CA HIS A 170 10.69 -1.73 0.47
C HIS A 170 11.17 -0.39 -0.07
N LEU A 171 11.15 0.67 0.74
CA LEU A 171 11.61 2.00 0.33
C LEU A 171 13.11 2.01 0.02
N LEU A 172 13.95 1.26 0.77
CA LEU A 172 15.36 1.07 0.42
C LEU A 172 15.54 0.38 -0.94
N ALA A 173 14.72 -0.63 -1.24
CA ALA A 173 14.79 -1.33 -2.53
C ALA A 173 14.31 -0.44 -3.69
N ILE A 174 13.24 0.35 -3.49
CA ILE A 174 12.72 1.30 -4.47
C ILE A 174 13.74 2.42 -4.71
N ALA A 175 14.33 3.00 -3.67
CA ALA A 175 15.36 4.05 -3.79
C ALA A 175 16.57 3.59 -4.62
N ARG A 176 17.05 2.35 -4.37
CA ARG A 176 18.12 1.74 -5.17
C ARG A 176 17.75 1.60 -6.65
N SER A 177 16.48 1.38 -6.98
CA SER A 177 16.03 1.23 -8.37
C SER A 177 16.11 2.52 -9.19
N VAL A 178 16.08 3.68 -8.52
CA VAL A 178 16.15 5.01 -9.14
C VAL A 178 17.47 5.73 -8.90
N GLY A 179 18.42 5.08 -8.21
CA GLY A 179 19.72 5.67 -7.91
C GLY A 179 19.70 6.73 -6.80
N VAL A 180 18.68 6.72 -5.94
CA VAL A 180 18.63 7.58 -4.76
C VAL A 180 19.30 6.86 -3.59
N THR A 181 20.28 7.53 -2.96
CA THR A 181 20.87 7.05 -1.71
C THR A 181 19.86 7.23 -0.58
N LEU A 182 19.50 6.11 0.05
CA LEU A 182 18.66 6.03 1.23
C LEU A 182 19.24 4.94 2.15
N THR A 183 19.29 5.22 3.44
CA THR A 183 19.91 4.38 4.47
C THR A 183 18.93 4.13 5.61
N ILE A 184 19.25 3.20 6.52
CA ILE A 184 18.43 2.95 7.71
C ILE A 184 18.46 4.17 8.66
N ASP A 185 19.59 4.87 8.75
CA ASP A 185 19.74 6.06 9.60
C ASP A 185 18.80 7.22 9.17
N ASP A 186 18.45 7.27 7.89
CA ASP A 186 17.47 8.22 7.38
C ASP A 186 16.07 7.97 8.00
N PHE A 187 15.69 6.70 8.21
CA PHE A 187 14.43 6.37 8.88
C PHE A 187 14.46 6.75 10.36
N GLN A 188 15.58 6.53 11.04
CA GLN A 188 15.73 6.94 12.44
C GLN A 188 15.59 8.47 12.59
N THR A 189 16.32 9.22 11.75
CA THR A 189 16.24 10.68 11.73
C THR A 189 14.82 11.19 11.49
N VAL A 190 14.05 10.52 10.62
CA VAL A 190 12.65 10.86 10.38
C VAL A 190 11.76 10.46 11.55
N SER A 191 11.99 9.30 12.15
CA SER A 191 11.24 8.81 13.31
C SER A 191 11.38 9.74 14.52
N ASP A 192 12.57 10.27 14.76
CA ASP A 192 12.85 11.13 15.92
C ASP A 192 12.09 12.46 15.90
N ARG A 193 11.76 12.96 14.69
CA ARG A 193 11.12 14.26 14.48
C ARG A 193 9.61 14.19 14.20
N ILE A 194 9.08 13.03 13.79
CA ILE A 194 7.70 12.89 13.34
C ILE A 194 6.86 12.12 14.38
N PRO A 195 5.78 12.71 14.89
CA PRO A 195 4.90 12.01 15.82
C PRO A 195 4.05 10.95 15.10
N PHE A 196 3.68 9.91 15.85
CA PHE A 196 2.62 8.99 15.46
C PHE A 196 1.26 9.63 15.77
N LEU A 197 0.38 9.74 14.76
CA LEU A 197 -0.88 10.49 14.88
C LEU A 197 -2.14 9.70 14.51
N ALA A 198 -2.01 8.60 13.77
CA ALA A 198 -3.17 7.87 13.26
C ALA A 198 -3.64 6.79 14.25
N ASP A 199 -4.87 6.91 14.76
CA ASP A 199 -5.51 5.86 15.54
C ASP A 199 -6.08 4.77 14.62
N LEU A 200 -5.18 3.89 14.16
CA LEU A 200 -5.47 2.81 13.23
C LEU A 200 -4.98 1.47 13.80
N LYS A 201 -5.69 0.40 13.44
CA LYS A 201 -5.29 -0.98 13.74
C LYS A 201 -3.87 -1.31 13.29
N PRO A 202 -3.10 -2.06 14.10
CA PRO A 202 -2.65 -3.39 13.72
C PRO A 202 -3.73 -4.47 13.94
#